data_AF-A0A392ML99-F1
#
_entry.id   AF-A0A392ML99-F1
#
_cell.length_a   1.000
_cell.length_b   1.000
_cell.length_c   1.000
_cell.angle_alpha   90.00
_cell.angle_beta   90.00
_cell.angle_gamma   90.00
#
_symmetry.space_group_name_H-M   'P 1'
#
loop_
_entity.id
_entity.type
_entity.pdbx_description
1 polymer ?
#
loop_
_entity_poly.entity_id
_entity_poly.type
_entity_poly.pdbx_seq_one_letter_code
_entity_poly.pdbx_strand_id
1 'polypeptide(L)'
;VAESSVVKVDGCTHPGSFGDLCICCGQNLDGESGVTFGYIHKGLRLHDEEISRLRNTEMKKFLYSKKLFLVLDLDHTLLNTTILGQLSSEELHLLNETDSLEGIGQPMCFSFGN
;
A
#
# COMPACT_ATOMS: atom_id res chain seq x y z
N VAL A 1 -4.68 -23.15 -35.20
CA VAL A 1 -5.09 -22.57 -33.90
C VAL A 1 -4.10 -23.09 -32.88
N ALA A 2 -3.23 -22.21 -32.38
CA ALA A 2 -2.13 -22.61 -31.51
C ALA A 2 -2.67 -22.89 -30.10
N GLU A 3 -2.62 -24.16 -29.71
CA GLU A 3 -2.87 -24.64 -28.36
C GLU A 3 -1.83 -24.02 -27.42
N SER A 4 -2.26 -23.07 -26.58
CA SER A 4 -1.42 -22.54 -25.51
C SER A 4 -1.42 -23.55 -24.37
N SER A 5 -0.41 -24.41 -24.38
CA SER A 5 -0.15 -25.39 -23.33
C SER A 5 0.20 -24.66 -22.03
N VAL A 6 -0.80 -24.50 -21.16
CA VAL A 6 -0.65 -24.00 -19.79
C VAL A 6 0.29 -24.92 -19.04
N VAL A 7 1.46 -24.39 -18.68
CA VAL A 7 2.45 -25.07 -17.85
C VAL A 7 1.82 -25.31 -16.48
N LYS A 8 1.40 -26.55 -16.21
CA LYS A 8 0.96 -26.96 -14.88
C LYS A 8 2.16 -26.93 -13.94
N VAL A 9 2.21 -25.93 -13.07
CA VAL A 9 3.09 -25.92 -11.90
C VAL A 9 2.51 -26.93 -10.90
N ASP A 10 3.29 -27.95 -10.57
CA ASP A 10 2.89 -29.07 -9.71
C ASP A 10 2.72 -28.57 -8.26
N GLY A 11 1.46 -28.34 -7.83
CA GLY A 11 1.09 -27.87 -6.49
C GLY A 11 0.19 -26.63 -6.47
N CYS A 12 -1.07 -26.74 -6.91
CA CYS A 12 -1.99 -25.60 -6.91
C CYS A 12 -3.20 -25.80 -5.98
N THR A 13 -3.21 -25.07 -4.86
CA THR A 13 -4.39 -24.76 -4.05
C THR A 13 -4.45 -23.24 -3.98
N HIS A 14 -5.18 -22.65 -4.93
CA HIS A 14 -5.10 -21.26 -5.38
C HIS A 14 -4.84 -20.23 -4.25
N PRO A 15 -3.59 -19.73 -4.10
CA PRO A 15 -3.25 -18.82 -3.00
C PRO A 15 -3.88 -17.44 -3.16
N GLY A 16 -4.32 -17.11 -4.37
CA GLY A 16 -4.98 -15.86 -4.68
C GLY A 16 -5.38 -15.75 -6.14
N SER A 17 -6.10 -14.67 -6.44
CA SER A 17 -6.63 -14.37 -7.75
C SER A 17 -6.42 -12.90 -8.14
N PHE A 18 -6.43 -12.67 -9.44
CA PHE A 18 -6.55 -11.35 -10.04
C PHE A 18 -7.80 -11.35 -10.91
N GLY A 19 -8.86 -10.72 -10.42
CA GLY A 19 -10.22 -10.99 -10.90
C GLY A 19 -10.54 -12.47 -10.66
N ASP A 20 -10.94 -13.15 -11.72
CA ASP A 20 -11.29 -14.58 -11.68
C ASP A 20 -10.11 -15.48 -12.02
N LEU A 21 -8.91 -14.93 -12.25
CA LEU A 21 -7.74 -15.71 -12.67
C LEU A 21 -6.80 -16.00 -11.50
N CYS A 22 -6.45 -17.26 -11.27
CA CYS A 22 -5.43 -17.60 -10.28
C CYS A 22 -4.06 -17.03 -10.68
N ILE A 23 -3.40 -16.34 -9.74
CA ILE A 23 -2.09 -15.70 -9.96
C ILE A 23 -0.94 -16.70 -10.15
N CYS A 24 -1.12 -17.97 -9.76
CA CYS A 24 -0.07 -18.99 -9.87
C CYS A 24 -0.24 -19.90 -11.10
N CYS A 25 -1.44 -20.44 -11.30
CA CYS A 25 -1.69 -21.43 -12.36
C CYS A 25 -2.45 -20.88 -13.57
N GLY A 26 -2.97 -19.65 -13.49
CA GLY A 26 -3.75 -19.05 -14.58
C GLY A 26 -5.07 -19.77 -14.86
N GLN A 27 -5.60 -20.56 -13.91
CA GLN A 27 -6.94 -21.14 -14.04
C GLN A 27 -8.01 -20.16 -13.57
N ASN A 28 -9.19 -20.24 -14.18
CA ASN A 28 -10.34 -19.46 -13.75
C ASN A 28 -10.90 -20.04 -12.43
N LEU A 29 -11.28 -19.16 -11.51
CA LEU A 29 -11.79 -19.49 -10.19
C LEU A 29 -13.27 -19.18 -10.15
N ASP A 30 -14.08 -20.20 -9.92
CA ASP A 30 -15.52 -20.08 -9.81
C ASP A 30 -15.88 -19.49 -8.44
N GLY A 31 -15.74 -18.17 -8.33
CA GLY A 31 -16.29 -17.40 -7.22
C GLY A 31 -15.31 -16.47 -6.52
N GLU A 32 -15.94 -15.55 -5.79
CA GLU A 32 -15.28 -14.52 -5.01
C GLU A 32 -14.79 -15.06 -3.66
N SER A 33 -13.65 -15.77 -3.64
CA SER A 33 -13.02 -16.25 -2.39
C SER A 33 -11.79 -15.42 -1.98
N GLY A 34 -11.53 -15.34 -0.67
CA GLY A 34 -10.39 -14.60 -0.10
C GLY A 34 -10.61 -13.10 0.08
N VAL A 35 -9.61 -12.45 0.68
CA VAL A 35 -9.60 -11.03 1.06
C VAL A 35 -9.07 -10.17 -0.08
N THR A 36 -9.74 -9.06 -0.36
CA THR A 36 -9.37 -8.11 -1.43
C THR A 36 -8.29 -7.14 -0.98
N PHE A 37 -7.25 -6.98 -1.80
CA PHE A 37 -6.13 -6.05 -1.59
C PHE A 37 -6.23 -4.86 -2.55
N GLY A 38 -7.41 -4.23 -2.59
CA GLY A 38 -7.75 -3.17 -3.54
C GLY A 38 -6.91 -1.90 -3.41
N TYR A 39 -6.29 -1.69 -2.24
CA TYR A 39 -5.35 -0.60 -1.98
C TYR A 39 -4.00 -0.80 -2.71
N ILE A 40 -3.64 -2.04 -3.08
CA ILE A 40 -2.45 -2.34 -3.90
C ILE A 40 -2.85 -2.36 -5.37
N HIS A 41 -3.85 -3.18 -5.70
CA HIS A 41 -4.37 -3.28 -7.05
C HIS A 41 -5.83 -3.74 -7.06
N LYS A 42 -6.65 -3.09 -7.88
CA LYS A 42 -8.05 -3.50 -8.07
C LYS A 42 -8.13 -4.92 -8.62
N GLY A 43 -8.92 -5.77 -7.98
CA GLY A 43 -9.10 -7.17 -8.38
C GLY A 43 -8.09 -8.15 -7.80
N LEU A 44 -7.07 -7.70 -7.06
CA LEU A 44 -6.17 -8.62 -6.34
C LEU A 44 -6.85 -9.19 -5.09
N ARG A 45 -6.82 -10.52 -4.95
CA ARG A 45 -7.39 -11.24 -3.82
C ARG A 45 -6.43 -12.33 -3.35
N LEU A 46 -6.32 -12.54 -2.04
CA LEU A 46 -5.52 -13.63 -1.47
C LEU A 46 -6.38 -14.48 -0.54
N HIS A 47 -6.13 -15.78 -0.53
CA HIS A 47 -6.80 -16.72 0.36
C HIS A 47 -6.28 -16.58 1.80
N ASP A 48 -7.11 -16.87 2.81
CA ASP A 48 -6.78 -16.64 4.23
C ASP A 48 -5.53 -17.42 4.69
N GLU A 49 -5.33 -18.62 4.14
CA GLU A 49 -4.15 -19.43 4.40
C GLU A 49 -2.88 -18.74 3.92
N GLU A 50 -2.94 -18.10 2.74
CA GLU A 50 -1.82 -17.35 2.19
C GLU A 50 -1.53 -16.09 3.00
N ILE A 51 -2.58 -15.37 3.39
CA ILE A 51 -2.46 -14.19 4.26
C ILE A 51 -1.83 -14.57 5.59
N SER A 52 -2.25 -15.68 6.19
CA SER A 52 -1.70 -16.18 7.46
C SER A 52 -0.24 -16.60 7.31
N ARG A 53 0.12 -17.24 6.20
CA ARG A 53 1.51 -17.62 5.89
C ARG A 53 2.42 -16.40 5.75
N LEU A 54 1.96 -15.38 5.02
CA LEU A 54 2.70 -14.12 4.83
C LEU A 54 2.90 -13.40 6.17
N ARG A 55 1.82 -13.20 6.93
CA ARG A 55 1.88 -12.57 8.27
C ARG A 55 2.85 -13.29 9.20
N ASN A 56 2.79 -14.61 9.27
CA ASN A 56 3.68 -15.39 10.13
C ASN A 56 5.15 -15.28 9.72
N THR A 57 5.43 -15.26 8.42
CA THR A 57 6.79 -15.12 7.90
C THR A 57 7.37 -13.76 8.22
N GLU A 58 6.58 -12.70 8.04
CA GLU A 58 6.95 -11.33 8.40
C GLU A 58 7.16 -11.19 9.90
N MET A 59 6.23 -11.66 10.72
CA MET A 59 6.33 -11.62 12.19
C MET A 59 7.61 -12.30 12.69
N LYS A 60 7.95 -13.49 12.17
CA LYS A 60 9.20 -14.18 12.54
C LYS A 60 10.44 -13.35 12.18
N LYS A 61 10.45 -12.74 11.00
CA LYS A 61 11.55 -11.84 10.57
C LYS A 61 11.68 -10.63 11.48
N PHE A 62 10.56 -10.00 11.85
CA PHE A 62 10.57 -8.81 12.72
C PHE A 62 11.01 -9.15 14.15
N LEU A 63 10.51 -10.26 14.71
CA LEU A 63 10.93 -10.75 16.02
C LEU A 63 12.43 -11.07 16.06
N TYR A 64 12.97 -11.68 14.99
CA TYR A 64 14.41 -11.89 14.88
C TYR A 64 15.20 -10.57 14.92
N SER A 65 14.67 -9.52 14.28
CA SER A 65 15.24 -8.18 14.32
C SER A 65 14.87 -7.36 15.57
N LYS A 66 14.14 -7.95 16.54
CA LYS A 66 13.59 -7.27 17.74
C LYS A 66 12.78 -6.00 17.41
N LYS A 67 12.07 -6.00 16.28
CA LYS A 67 11.20 -4.91 15.84
C LYS A 67 9.72 -5.27 16.01
N LEU A 68 8.88 -4.26 16.22
CA LEU A 68 7.42 -4.37 16.37
C LEU A 68 6.71 -3.50 15.33
N PHE A 69 5.43 -3.79 15.05
CA PHE A 69 4.59 -2.97 14.19
C PHE A 69 4.05 -1.78 14.96
N LEU A 70 4.24 -0.58 14.41
CA LEU A 70 3.63 0.66 14.88
C LEU A 70 2.74 1.18 13.75
N VAL A 71 1.44 1.18 13.96
CA VAL A 71 0.47 1.78 13.03
C VAL A 71 0.28 3.23 13.50
N LEU A 72 0.69 4.17 12.65
CA LEU A 72 0.54 5.60 12.90
C LEU A 72 -0.52 6.16 11.97
N ASP A 73 -1.39 6.99 12.55
CA ASP A 73 -2.28 7.82 11.74
C ASP A 73 -1.47 8.94 11.07
N LEU A 74 -1.95 9.43 9.92
CA LEU A 74 -1.26 10.48 9.17
C LEU A 74 -1.78 11.85 9.60
N ASP A 75 -3.04 12.14 9.32
CA ASP A 75 -3.66 13.42 9.64
C ASP A 75 -3.76 13.57 11.16
N HIS A 76 -3.34 14.73 11.69
CA HIS A 76 -3.37 15.06 13.11
C HIS A 76 -2.46 14.23 14.03
N THR A 77 -1.71 13.25 13.52
CA THR A 77 -0.64 12.56 14.28
C THR A 77 0.75 12.87 13.73
N LEU A 78 0.94 12.77 12.41
CA LEU A 78 2.23 13.04 11.75
C LEU A 78 2.20 14.31 10.91
N LEU A 79 1.05 14.61 10.33
CA LEU A 79 0.85 15.75 9.45
C LEU A 79 -0.15 16.72 10.08
N ASN A 80 0.27 17.97 10.22
CA ASN A 80 -0.63 19.08 10.42
C ASN A 80 -0.91 19.71 9.05
N THR A 81 -1.97 19.27 8.40
CA THR A 81 -2.37 19.76 7.08
C THR A 81 -3.37 20.90 7.23
N THR A 82 -3.18 21.98 6.47
CA THR A 82 -4.12 23.08 6.35
C THR A 82 -4.18 23.53 4.89
N ILE A 83 -5.34 24.04 4.45
CA ILE A 83 -5.52 24.52 3.08
C ILE A 83 -4.89 25.91 2.98
N LEU A 84 -4.16 26.20 1.90
CA LEU A 84 -3.47 27.49 1.71
C LEU A 84 -4.40 28.71 1.87
N GLY A 85 -5.66 28.59 1.42
CA GLY A 85 -6.67 29.65 1.57
C GLY A 85 -7.27 29.80 2.97
N GLN A 86 -6.91 28.93 3.92
CA GLN A 86 -7.33 28.98 5.33
C GLN A 86 -6.20 29.40 6.26
N LEU A 87 -5.02 29.72 5.73
CA LEU A 87 -3.92 30.25 6.51
C LEU A 87 -4.25 31.66 7.01
N SER A 88 -3.91 31.91 8.27
CA SER A 88 -3.88 33.27 8.82
C SER A 88 -2.76 34.09 8.16
N SER A 89 -2.88 35.42 8.25
CA SER A 89 -1.84 36.33 7.74
C SER A 89 -0.48 36.03 8.39
N GLU A 90 -0.47 35.70 9.68
CA GLU A 90 0.73 35.35 10.44
C GLU A 90 1.39 34.06 9.92
N GLU A 91 0.62 33.03 9.58
CA GLU A 91 1.13 31.79 9.01
C GLU A 91 1.67 31.95 7.58
N LEU A 92 1.05 32.82 6.78
CA LEU A 92 1.54 33.17 5.44
C LEU A 92 2.89 33.88 5.48
N HIS A 93 3.12 34.74 6.48
CA HIS A 93 4.41 35.41 6.65
C HIS A 93 5.54 34.42 6.97
N LEU A 94 5.28 33.39 7.78
CA LEU A 94 6.27 32.36 8.14
C LEU A 94 6.67 31.48 6.93
N LEU A 95 5.74 31.21 6.01
CA LEU A 95 6.05 30.51 4.75
C LEU A 95 7.00 31.34 3.87
N ASN A 96 6.75 32.64 3.74
CA ASN A 96 7.59 33.52 2.92
C ASN A 96 9.00 33.75 3.52
N GLU A 97 9.13 33.73 4.85
CA GLU A 97 10.42 33.82 5.54
C GLU A 97 11.25 32.53 5.41
N THR A 98 10.60 31.36 5.36
CA THR A 98 11.27 30.06 5.21
C THR A 98 11.76 29.81 3.78
N ASP A 99 11.08 30.34 2.76
CA ASP A 99 11.57 30.32 1.37
C ASP A 99 12.86 31.15 1.16
N SER A 100 13.12 32.13 2.04
CA SER A 100 14.33 32.95 2.01
C SER A 100 15.53 32.31 2.71
N LEU A 101 15.35 31.20 3.42
CA LEU A 101 16.38 30.50 4.20
C LEU A 101 16.79 29.18 3.51
N GLU A 102 17.64 29.25 2.48
CA GLU A 102 18.18 28.12 1.69
C GLU A 102 19.05 27.10 2.48
N GLY A 103 18.92 26.99 3.82
CA GLY A 103 19.88 26.28 4.66
C GLY A 103 19.35 25.11 5.50
N ILE A 104 18.05 24.99 5.73
CA ILE A 104 17.48 23.95 6.60
C ILE A 104 16.17 23.44 6.03
N GLY A 105 16.22 22.23 5.46
CA GLY A 105 15.09 21.40 5.03
C GLY A 105 13.83 22.18 4.65
N GLN A 106 13.75 22.63 3.40
CA GLN A 106 12.55 23.28 2.85
C GLN A 106 11.30 22.52 3.29
N PRO A 107 10.29 23.18 3.89
CA PRO A 107 8.97 22.57 4.02
C PRO A 107 8.46 22.30 2.60
N MET A 108 8.32 21.02 2.26
CA MET A 108 7.89 20.62 0.93
C MET A 108 6.39 20.91 0.79
N CYS A 109 6.05 22.10 0.31
CA CYS A 109 4.67 22.47 -0.01
C CYS A 109 4.23 21.68 -1.25
N PHE A 110 3.48 20.60 -1.03
CA PHE A 110 2.83 19.86 -2.11
C PHE A 110 1.55 20.59 -2.52
N SER A 111 1.59 21.27 -3.67
CA SER A 111 0.39 21.79 -4.31
C SER A 111 -0.31 20.64 -5.04
N PHE A 112 -1.37 20.09 -4.44
CA PHE A 112 -2.28 19.18 -5.15
C PHE A 112 -3.19 20.02 -6.06
N GLY A 113 -2.87 20.05 -7.35
CA GLY A 113 -3.76 20.60 -8.38
C GLY A 113 -4.92 19.64 -8.65
N ASN A 114 -6.12 20.19 -8.88
CA ASN A 114 -7.29 19.44 -9.34
C ASN A 114 -7.09 18.88 -10.75
#